data_AF-K1RB08-F1
#
_entry.id   AF-K1RB08-F1
#
_cell.length_a   1.000
_cell.length_b   1.000
_cell.length_c   1.000
_cell.angle_alpha   90.00
_cell.angle_beta   90.00
_cell.angle_gamma   90.00
#
_symmetry.space_group_name_H-M   'P 1'
#
loop_
_entity.id
_entity.type
_entity.pdbx_description
1 polymer ?
#
loop_
_entity_poly.entity_id
_entity_poly.type
_entity_poly.pdbx_seq_one_letter_code
_entity_poly.pdbx_strand_id
1 'polypeptide(L)'
;MEIQNSNLVVLFKSGTTDDNDPYLKALECHGYDGHCIPILDFHFINLDLYAQLLRKLDQYLAIVFTSPRAVQATRLALNSTDNPLLLIQSVKCYTVGKATALAAQKLGFQTSGESTGNAELLSQFIVEDSEQAKNREVLFPCGNLCRDVLCETLKAHRFSVTEVKVYETIVKDDISDEIFMITKSKYLSGNS
;
A
#
# COMPACT_ATOMS: atom_id res chain seq x y z
N MET A 1 -24.97 -40.50 -1.60
CA MET A 1 -24.37 -39.15 -1.53
C MET A 1 -22.94 -39.39 -1.10
N GLU A 2 -22.01 -39.42 -2.05
CA GLU A 2 -20.58 -39.61 -1.74
C GLU A 2 -20.07 -38.37 -1.01
N ILE A 3 -19.48 -38.58 0.17
CA ILE A 3 -18.72 -37.55 0.86
C ILE A 3 -17.46 -37.35 0.03
N GLN A 4 -17.46 -36.32 -0.80
CA GLN A 4 -16.30 -35.95 -1.61
C GLN A 4 -15.23 -35.47 -0.64
N ASN A 5 -14.17 -36.26 -0.47
CA ASN A 5 -13.05 -35.94 0.40
C ASN A 5 -12.30 -34.75 -0.22
N SER A 6 -12.68 -33.53 0.15
CA SER A 6 -12.10 -32.31 -0.41
C SER A 6 -10.68 -32.14 0.10
N ASN A 7 -9.71 -32.03 -0.80
CA ASN A 7 -8.31 -31.80 -0.42
C ASN A 7 -8.18 -30.41 0.24
N LEU A 8 -7.45 -30.33 1.36
CA LEU A 8 -7.16 -29.08 2.05
C LEU A 8 -6.14 -28.27 1.25
N VAL A 9 -6.43 -26.99 1.03
CA VAL A 9 -5.48 -26.03 0.48
C VAL A 9 -5.38 -24.84 1.43
N VAL A 10 -4.16 -24.54 1.89
CA VAL A 10 -3.88 -23.37 2.73
C VAL A 10 -3.13 -22.34 1.90
N LEU A 11 -3.70 -21.14 1.79
CA LEU A 11 -3.12 -20.00 1.09
C LEU A 11 -2.48 -19.04 2.11
N PHE A 12 -1.20 -18.74 1.92
CA PHE A 12 -0.50 -17.69 2.67
C PHE A 12 -0.45 -16.41 1.82
N LYS A 13 -1.22 -15.39 2.19
CA LYS A 13 -1.30 -14.13 1.42
C LYS A 13 -1.04 -12.89 2.29
N SER A 14 -0.78 -11.77 1.62
CA SER A 14 -0.74 -10.45 2.24
C SER A 14 -2.14 -9.86 2.39
N GLY A 15 -2.47 -9.27 3.55
CA GLY A 15 -3.73 -8.53 3.79
C GLY A 15 -4.83 -9.36 4.45
N THR A 16 -5.97 -8.74 4.74
CA THR A 16 -7.08 -9.35 5.50
C THR A 16 -7.77 -10.49 4.72
N THR A 17 -8.31 -11.46 5.46
CA THR A 17 -9.30 -12.41 4.96
C THR A 17 -10.54 -11.63 4.52
N ASP A 18 -10.77 -11.57 3.21
CA ASP A 18 -11.99 -11.00 2.63
C ASP A 18 -12.88 -12.18 2.25
N ASP A 19 -14.15 -12.16 2.64
CA ASP A 19 -15.14 -13.20 2.30
C ASP A 19 -15.31 -13.35 0.78
N ASN A 20 -14.85 -12.37 -0.01
CA ASN A 20 -14.85 -12.41 -1.47
C ASN A 20 -13.49 -12.72 -2.11
N ASP A 21 -12.59 -13.41 -1.42
CA ASP A 21 -11.27 -13.75 -1.99
C ASP A 21 -11.40 -14.60 -3.28
N PRO A 22 -10.87 -14.13 -4.43
CA PRO A 22 -11.02 -14.81 -5.71
C PRO A 22 -10.30 -16.16 -5.75
N TYR A 23 -9.23 -16.34 -4.97
CA TYR A 23 -8.52 -17.61 -4.88
C TYR A 23 -9.34 -18.63 -4.09
N LEU A 24 -9.96 -18.21 -2.97
CA LEU A 24 -10.85 -19.09 -2.20
C LEU A 24 -12.05 -19.55 -3.03
N LYS A 25 -12.69 -18.63 -3.77
CA LYS A 25 -13.78 -18.98 -4.70
C LYS A 25 -13.32 -19.96 -5.79
N ALA A 26 -12.15 -19.73 -6.37
CA ALA A 26 -11.61 -20.63 -7.40
C ALA A 26 -11.35 -22.03 -6.84
N LEU A 27 -10.84 -22.14 -5.62
CA LEU A 27 -10.62 -23.42 -4.93
C LEU A 27 -11.95 -24.14 -4.68
N GLU A 28 -12.94 -23.43 -4.14
CA GLU A 28 -14.28 -23.97 -3.88
C GLU A 28 -14.95 -24.48 -5.16
N CYS A 29 -14.88 -23.72 -6.26
CA CYS A 29 -15.41 -24.13 -7.56
C CYS A 29 -14.78 -25.42 -8.13
N HIS A 30 -13.59 -25.80 -7.67
CA HIS A 30 -12.89 -27.02 -8.08
C HIS A 30 -12.92 -28.12 -7.00
N GLY A 31 -13.74 -27.98 -5.96
CA GLY A 31 -13.94 -28.98 -4.92
C GLY A 31 -12.82 -29.03 -3.85
N TYR A 32 -12.02 -27.96 -3.74
CA TYR A 32 -11.02 -27.82 -2.68
C TYR A 32 -11.60 -27.10 -1.47
N ASP A 33 -11.15 -27.52 -0.29
CA ASP A 33 -11.40 -26.85 0.98
C ASP A 33 -10.28 -25.82 1.21
N GLY A 34 -10.54 -24.58 0.82
CA GLY A 34 -9.58 -23.50 0.82
C GLY A 34 -9.62 -22.67 2.10
N HIS A 35 -8.48 -22.53 2.77
CA HIS A 35 -8.31 -21.61 3.89
C HIS A 35 -7.25 -20.57 3.58
N CYS A 36 -7.45 -19.34 4.06
CA CYS A 36 -6.49 -18.27 3.90
C CYS A 36 -5.91 -17.85 5.26
N ILE A 37 -4.58 -17.85 5.36
CA ILE A 37 -3.83 -17.35 6.52
C ILE A 37 -3.08 -16.07 6.09
N PRO A 38 -3.44 -14.91 6.65
CA PRO A 38 -2.72 -13.67 6.39
C PRO A 38 -1.37 -13.69 7.13
N ILE A 39 -0.26 -13.65 6.38
CA ILE A 39 1.09 -13.78 6.95
C ILE A 39 1.81 -12.45 7.16
N LEU A 40 1.27 -11.38 6.58
CA LEU A 40 1.81 -10.04 6.70
C LEU A 40 0.77 -9.13 7.35
N ASP A 41 1.22 -8.37 8.33
CA ASP A 41 0.48 -7.27 8.93
C ASP A 41 1.19 -5.94 8.66
N PHE A 42 0.55 -4.84 9.00
CA PHE A 42 1.17 -3.53 8.93
C PHE A 42 0.67 -2.61 10.04
N HIS A 43 1.55 -1.70 10.46
CA HIS A 43 1.16 -0.59 11.32
C HIS A 43 1.74 0.72 10.80
N PHE A 44 1.11 1.83 11.18
CA PHE A 44 1.61 3.16 10.86
C PHE A 44 2.73 3.55 11.82
N ILE A 45 3.73 4.26 11.30
CA ILE A 45 4.91 4.73 12.04
C ILE A 45 5.21 6.18 11.66
N ASN A 46 5.97 6.88 12.50
CA ASN A 46 6.46 8.24 12.24
C ASN A 46 5.38 9.28 11.86
N LEU A 47 4.13 9.09 12.30
CA LEU A 47 3.02 9.98 11.93
C LEU A 47 3.24 11.43 12.40
N ASP A 48 3.87 11.64 13.56
CA ASP A 48 4.16 12.98 14.08
C ASP A 48 5.20 13.72 13.21
N LEU A 49 6.28 13.03 12.85
CA LEU A 49 7.29 13.55 11.92
C LEU A 49 6.64 13.85 10.57
N TYR A 50 5.80 12.93 10.08
CA TYR A 50 5.13 13.11 8.80
C TYR A 50 4.16 14.29 8.81
N ALA A 51 3.41 14.49 9.90
CA ALA A 51 2.56 15.66 10.10
C ALA A 51 3.36 16.97 10.06
N GLN A 52 4.58 16.99 10.60
CA GLN A 52 5.48 18.16 10.50
C GLN A 52 5.91 18.44 9.06
N LEU A 53 6.17 17.41 8.26
CA LEU A 53 6.50 17.55 6.84
C LEU A 53 5.28 18.05 6.04
N LEU A 54 4.08 17.53 6.33
CA LEU A 54 2.83 17.93 5.68
C LEU A 54 2.43 19.38 5.95
N ARG A 55 2.85 19.99 7.08
CA ARG A 55 2.64 21.43 7.32
C ARG A 55 3.44 22.33 6.37
N LYS A 56 4.43 21.78 5.68
CA LYS A 56 5.27 22.46 4.68
C LYS A 56 5.02 21.90 3.27
N LEU A 57 3.84 21.30 3.04
CA LEU A 57 3.55 20.58 1.80
C LEU A 57 3.63 21.50 0.55
N ASP A 58 3.33 22.78 0.73
CA ASP A 58 3.45 23.85 -0.26
C ASP A 58 4.91 24.17 -0.68
N GLN A 59 5.89 23.71 0.09
CA GLN A 59 7.32 23.86 -0.24
C GLN A 59 7.82 22.75 -1.17
N TYR A 60 7.05 21.66 -1.33
CA TYR A 60 7.38 20.59 -2.24
C TYR A 60 6.81 20.86 -3.63
N LEU A 61 7.53 20.42 -4.66
CA LEU A 61 6.99 20.34 -6.02
C LEU A 61 5.82 19.34 -6.05
N ALA A 62 6.01 18.19 -5.41
CA ALA A 62 5.07 17.10 -5.47
C ALA A 62 5.15 16.20 -4.24
N ILE A 63 4.05 15.50 -3.98
CA ILE A 63 3.98 14.31 -3.15
C ILE A 63 3.77 13.07 -4.03
N VAL A 64 4.43 11.97 -3.70
CA VAL A 64 4.36 10.72 -4.47
C VAL A 64 3.78 9.60 -3.60
N PHE A 65 2.78 8.89 -4.11
CA PHE A 65 2.21 7.71 -3.46
C PHE A 65 2.34 6.47 -4.34
N THR A 66 3.13 5.50 -3.90
CA THR A 66 3.24 4.19 -4.56
C THR A 66 2.36 3.11 -3.89
N SER A 67 1.66 3.46 -2.81
CA SER A 67 0.88 2.55 -1.99
C SER A 67 -0.35 3.23 -1.37
N PRO A 68 -1.55 2.61 -1.39
CA PRO A 68 -2.72 3.14 -0.70
C PRO A 68 -2.52 3.30 0.81
N ARG A 69 -1.60 2.52 1.42
CA ARG A 69 -1.28 2.64 2.85
C ARG A 69 -0.61 3.97 3.17
N ALA A 70 0.27 4.48 2.30
CA ALA A 70 0.87 5.80 2.48
C ALA A 70 -0.18 6.93 2.41
N VAL A 71 -1.19 6.77 1.55
CA VAL A 71 -2.35 7.68 1.50
C VAL A 71 -3.16 7.62 2.81
N GLN A 72 -3.40 6.43 3.36
CA GLN A 72 -4.07 6.27 4.65
C GLN A 72 -3.28 6.93 5.80
N ALA A 73 -1.95 6.75 5.82
CA ALA A 73 -1.08 7.42 6.78
C ALA A 73 -1.16 8.95 6.66
N THR A 74 -1.28 9.46 5.43
CA THR A 74 -1.45 10.90 5.16
C THR A 74 -2.73 11.43 5.75
N ARG A 75 -3.85 10.72 5.58
CA ARG A 75 -5.12 11.08 6.22
C ARG A 75 -4.96 11.18 7.74
N LEU A 76 -4.32 10.18 8.36
CA LEU A 76 -4.11 10.17 9.81
C LEU A 76 -3.24 11.35 10.27
N ALA A 77 -2.16 11.64 9.55
CA ALA A 77 -1.25 12.74 9.87
C ALA A 77 -1.88 14.13 9.64
N LEU A 78 -2.84 14.26 8.72
CA LEU A 78 -3.57 15.50 8.46
C LEU A 78 -4.68 15.80 9.48
N ASN A 79 -5.09 14.83 10.32
CA ASN A 79 -6.18 15.03 11.28
C ASN A 79 -5.96 16.20 12.25
N SER A 80 -4.70 16.55 12.53
CA SER A 80 -4.32 17.66 13.40
C SER A 80 -3.95 18.95 12.64
N THR A 81 -4.29 19.04 11.36
CA THR A 81 -3.97 20.18 10.49
C THR A 81 -5.19 21.04 10.25
N ASP A 82 -5.05 22.35 10.45
CA ASP A 82 -6.10 23.30 10.09
C ASP A 82 -6.22 23.42 8.56
N ASN A 83 -7.43 23.29 8.03
CA ASN A 83 -7.73 23.36 6.59
C ASN A 83 -6.87 22.45 5.69
N PRO A 84 -6.90 21.11 5.89
CA PRO A 84 -6.04 20.17 5.17
C PRO A 84 -6.24 20.21 3.64
N LEU A 85 -7.45 20.56 3.17
CA LEU A 85 -7.73 20.65 1.73
C LEU A 85 -6.90 21.73 1.02
N LEU A 86 -6.62 22.85 1.67
CA LEU A 86 -5.84 23.93 1.06
C LEU A 86 -4.37 23.51 0.85
N LEU A 87 -3.81 22.78 1.81
CA LEU A 87 -2.48 22.17 1.70
C LEU A 87 -2.44 21.07 0.62
N ILE A 88 -3.46 20.24 0.56
CA ILE A 88 -3.55 19.17 -0.44
C ILE A 88 -3.62 19.74 -1.86
N GLN A 89 -4.34 20.85 -2.04
CA GLN A 89 -4.51 21.49 -3.36
C GLN A 89 -3.31 22.33 -3.80
N SER A 90 -2.35 22.62 -2.92
CA SER A 90 -1.16 23.41 -3.25
C SER A 90 -0.03 22.59 -3.90
N VAL A 91 -0.13 21.26 -3.89
CA VAL A 91 0.96 20.35 -4.30
C VAL A 91 0.50 19.41 -5.42
N LYS A 92 1.39 19.08 -6.35
CA LYS A 92 1.13 17.99 -7.32
C LYS A 92 1.13 16.64 -6.60
N CYS A 93 0.27 15.72 -7.03
CA CYS A 93 0.24 14.37 -6.49
C CYS A 93 0.46 13.34 -7.60
N TYR A 94 1.50 12.53 -7.47
CA TYR A 94 1.78 11.44 -8.40
C TYR A 94 1.51 10.11 -7.74
N THR A 95 0.94 9.16 -8.48
CA THR A 95 0.58 7.86 -7.91
C THR A 95 0.94 6.70 -8.81
N VAL A 96 1.27 5.54 -8.22
CA VAL A 96 1.31 4.26 -8.94
C VAL A 96 0.00 3.52 -8.73
N GLY A 97 -0.68 3.21 -9.83
CA GLY A 97 -1.87 2.35 -9.85
C GLY A 97 -3.17 3.06 -9.45
N LYS A 98 -4.26 2.63 -10.09
CA LYS A 98 -5.60 3.20 -9.92
C LYS A 98 -6.12 3.16 -8.48
N ALA A 99 -5.79 2.12 -7.72
CA ALA A 99 -6.23 1.99 -6.34
C ALA A 99 -5.64 3.09 -5.44
N THR A 100 -4.36 3.40 -5.63
CA THR A 100 -3.68 4.47 -4.90
C THR A 100 -4.20 5.84 -5.30
N ALA A 101 -4.38 6.06 -6.62
CA ALA A 101 -4.94 7.28 -7.17
C ALA A 101 -6.33 7.58 -6.58
N LEU A 102 -7.23 6.58 -6.61
CA LEU A 102 -8.57 6.71 -6.06
C LEU A 102 -8.56 7.03 -4.57
N ALA A 103 -7.65 6.41 -3.80
CA ALA A 103 -7.51 6.73 -2.38
C ALA A 103 -7.05 8.18 -2.16
N ALA A 104 -6.09 8.67 -2.95
CA ALA A 104 -5.56 10.02 -2.83
C ALA A 104 -6.58 11.08 -3.27
N GLN A 105 -7.32 10.81 -4.35
CA GLN A 105 -8.42 11.65 -4.83
C GLN A 105 -9.52 11.80 -3.77
N LYS A 106 -9.84 10.73 -3.04
CA LYS A 106 -10.80 10.79 -1.92
C LYS A 106 -10.34 11.71 -0.77
N LEU A 107 -9.04 11.96 -0.63
CA LEU A 107 -8.52 12.95 0.31
C LEU A 107 -8.52 14.37 -0.25
N GLY A 108 -8.73 14.54 -1.56
CA GLY A 108 -8.76 15.82 -2.25
C GLY A 108 -7.57 16.10 -3.18
N PHE A 109 -6.63 15.16 -3.31
CA PHE A 109 -5.50 15.33 -4.23
C PHE A 109 -5.95 15.26 -5.70
N GLN A 110 -5.35 16.10 -6.54
CA GLN A 110 -5.38 15.91 -7.99
C GLN A 110 -4.21 15.01 -8.38
N THR A 111 -4.51 13.79 -8.81
CA THR A 111 -3.50 12.76 -9.07
C THR A 111 -3.10 12.70 -10.54
N SER A 112 -1.86 12.29 -10.80
CA SER A 112 -1.38 11.92 -12.14
C SER A 112 -0.44 10.71 -12.06
N GLY A 113 -0.20 10.07 -13.22
CA GLY A 113 0.74 8.96 -13.33
C GLY A 113 0.18 7.58 -12.94
N GLU A 114 -1.10 7.47 -12.58
CA GLU A 114 -1.72 6.21 -12.13
C GLU A 114 -1.68 5.08 -13.16
N SER A 115 -1.52 5.43 -14.44
CA SER A 115 -1.43 4.52 -15.58
C SER A 115 -0.01 4.07 -15.92
N THR A 116 1.02 4.61 -15.25
CA THR A 116 2.43 4.22 -15.46
C THR A 116 2.71 2.78 -15.04
N GLY A 117 1.91 2.23 -14.11
CA GLY A 117 1.94 0.82 -13.72
C GLY A 117 3.05 0.44 -12.75
N ASN A 118 4.18 1.14 -12.71
CA ASN A 118 5.27 0.90 -11.77
C ASN A 118 6.04 2.18 -11.41
N ALA A 119 6.93 2.07 -10.41
CA ALA A 119 7.69 3.18 -9.86
C ALA A 119 8.75 3.76 -10.81
N GLU A 120 9.34 2.91 -11.67
CA GLU A 120 10.33 3.32 -12.67
C GLU A 120 9.70 4.22 -13.73
N LEU A 121 8.61 3.78 -14.36
CA LEU A 121 7.89 4.56 -15.35
C LEU A 121 7.27 5.83 -14.74
N LEU A 122 6.82 5.76 -13.47
CA LEU A 122 6.36 6.96 -12.77
C LEU A 122 7.48 7.98 -12.60
N SER A 123 8.70 7.54 -12.25
CA SER A 123 9.82 8.45 -12.07
C SER A 123 10.21 9.18 -13.35
N GLN A 124 10.18 8.51 -14.51
CA GLN A 124 10.40 9.13 -15.82
C GLN A 124 9.31 10.15 -16.14
N PHE A 125 8.04 9.78 -15.91
CA PHE A 125 6.91 10.69 -16.08
C PHE A 125 7.03 11.96 -15.23
N ILE A 126 7.48 11.85 -13.97
CA ILE A 126 7.69 13.01 -13.08
C ILE A 126 8.81 13.92 -13.63
N VAL A 127 9.89 13.34 -14.14
CA VAL A 127 11.02 14.08 -14.72
C VAL A 127 10.55 14.90 -15.92
N GLU A 128 9.77 14.29 -16.81
CA GLU A 128 9.22 14.93 -18.02
C GLU A 128 8.20 16.02 -17.65
N ASP A 129 7.22 15.73 -16.79
CA ASP A 129 6.19 16.69 -16.39
C ASP A 129 6.76 17.90 -15.61
N SER A 130 7.96 17.74 -15.05
CA SER A 130 8.60 18.75 -14.21
C SER A 130 9.91 19.27 -14.80
N GLU A 131 10.13 19.12 -16.11
CA GLU A 131 11.37 19.53 -16.78
C GLU A 131 11.70 21.02 -16.55
N GLN A 132 10.68 21.88 -16.62
CA GLN A 132 10.82 23.33 -16.44
C GLN A 132 10.62 23.79 -14.98
N ALA A 133 10.43 22.86 -14.03
CA ALA A 133 10.20 23.19 -12.64
C ALA A 133 11.45 23.76 -11.97
N LYS A 134 11.30 24.93 -11.33
CA LYS A 134 12.36 25.57 -10.53
C LYS A 134 12.58 24.85 -9.20
N ASN A 135 11.50 24.39 -8.59
CA ASN A 135 11.53 23.53 -7.41
C ASN A 135 11.52 22.07 -7.86
N ARG A 136 12.40 21.25 -7.27
CA ARG A 136 12.51 19.81 -7.55
C ARG A 136 12.56 18.99 -6.25
N GLU A 137 11.95 19.50 -5.19
CA GLU A 137 11.79 18.77 -3.94
C GLU A 137 10.52 17.92 -3.95
N VAL A 138 10.65 16.63 -3.66
CA VAL A 138 9.56 15.66 -3.68
C VAL A 138 9.42 15.02 -2.30
N LEU A 139 8.21 15.02 -1.76
CA LEU A 139 7.89 14.29 -0.53
C LEU A 139 7.44 12.86 -0.88
N PHE A 140 8.11 11.86 -0.32
CA PHE A 140 7.83 10.46 -0.62
C PHE A 140 7.53 9.64 0.64
N PRO A 141 6.26 9.60 1.08
CA PRO A 141 5.80 8.70 2.14
C PRO A 141 5.74 7.25 1.64
N CYS A 142 6.47 6.35 2.29
CA CYS A 142 6.60 4.96 1.84
C CYS A 142 6.68 3.95 3.01
N GLY A 143 6.75 2.66 2.66
CA GLY A 143 6.91 1.56 3.60
C GLY A 143 8.38 1.21 3.89
N ASN A 144 8.65 0.50 4.98
CA ASN A 144 9.99 -0.01 5.34
C ASN A 144 10.63 -0.88 4.23
N LEU A 145 9.83 -1.67 3.50
CA LEU A 145 10.31 -2.53 2.41
C LEU A 145 10.58 -1.80 1.08
N CYS A 146 10.34 -0.49 1.04
CA CYS A 146 10.53 0.30 -0.17
C CYS A 146 12.05 0.44 -0.47
N ARG A 147 12.51 -0.26 -1.52
CA ARG A 147 13.81 -0.09 -2.18
C ARG A 147 13.53 0.56 -3.53
N ASP A 148 13.36 1.89 -3.53
CA ASP A 148 12.67 2.52 -4.65
C ASP A 148 13.62 3.02 -5.74
N VAL A 149 13.54 2.36 -6.91
CA VAL A 149 14.06 2.86 -8.19
C VAL A 149 13.54 4.27 -8.48
N LEU A 150 12.36 4.64 -7.97
CA LEU A 150 11.84 6.00 -8.07
C LEU A 150 12.77 7.03 -7.42
N CYS A 151 13.25 6.77 -6.20
CA CYS A 151 14.15 7.67 -5.50
C CYS A 151 15.48 7.83 -6.26
N GLU A 152 16.02 6.73 -6.77
CA GLU A 152 17.29 6.73 -7.51
C GLU A 152 17.17 7.50 -8.83
N THR A 153 16.14 7.23 -9.63
CA THR A 153 15.90 7.91 -10.90
C THR A 153 15.65 9.40 -10.69
N LEU A 154 14.84 9.79 -9.71
CA LEU A 154 14.58 11.21 -9.42
C LEU A 154 15.88 11.92 -8.99
N LYS A 155 16.68 11.32 -8.11
CA LYS A 155 17.98 11.88 -7.70
C LYS A 155 18.95 12.03 -8.87
N ALA A 156 19.00 11.04 -9.78
CA ALA A 156 19.82 11.11 -10.99
C ALA A 156 19.42 12.31 -11.90
N HIS A 157 18.15 12.71 -11.87
CA HIS A 157 17.61 13.87 -12.59
C HIS A 157 17.52 15.14 -11.73
N ARG A 158 18.36 15.23 -10.68
CA ARG A 158 18.53 16.41 -9.81
C ARG A 158 17.30 16.80 -8.99
N PHE A 159 16.43 15.84 -8.68
CA PHE A 159 15.41 16.04 -7.66
C PHE A 159 15.98 15.76 -6.27
N SER A 160 15.53 16.53 -5.29
CA SER A 160 15.69 16.17 -3.88
C SER A 160 14.47 15.37 -3.45
N VAL A 161 14.67 14.23 -2.80
CA VAL A 161 13.57 13.37 -2.35
C VAL A 161 13.62 13.25 -0.84
N THR A 162 12.62 13.84 -0.17
CA THR A 162 12.38 13.67 1.26
C THR A 162 11.58 12.39 1.46
N GLU A 163 12.28 11.30 1.74
CA GLU A 163 11.65 10.01 2.03
C GLU A 163 11.25 9.94 3.51
N VAL A 164 10.03 9.48 3.78
CA VAL A 164 9.55 9.24 5.15
C VAL A 164 8.85 7.89 5.22
N LYS A 165 9.33 7.01 6.11
CA LYS A 165 8.67 5.73 6.36
C LYS A 165 7.43 5.98 7.21
N VAL A 166 6.24 5.77 6.65
CA VAL A 166 4.96 6.06 7.33
C VAL A 166 4.16 4.82 7.69
N TYR A 167 4.59 3.67 7.20
CA TYR A 167 4.08 2.36 7.61
C TYR A 167 5.19 1.32 7.56
N GLU A 168 5.02 0.27 8.33
CA GLU A 168 5.92 -0.87 8.36
C GLU A 168 5.11 -2.14 8.05
N THR A 169 5.63 -2.97 7.15
CA THR A 169 5.13 -4.34 6.94
C THR A 169 5.88 -5.27 7.87
N ILE A 170 5.15 -5.98 8.71
CA ILE A 170 5.67 -6.96 9.67
C ILE A 170 5.17 -8.36 9.33
N VAL A 171 5.93 -9.36 9.76
CA VAL A 171 5.49 -10.76 9.73
C VAL A 171 4.55 -10.96 10.92
N LYS A 172 3.46 -11.72 10.72
CA LYS A 172 2.55 -12.08 11.80
C LYS A 172 3.20 -13.18 12.66
N ASP A 173 3.21 -13.00 13.98
CA ASP A 173 3.89 -13.93 14.90
C ASP A 173 3.11 -15.26 15.11
N ASP A 174 1.77 -15.22 15.05
CA ASP A 174 0.90 -16.36 15.42
C ASP A 174 0.50 -17.28 14.26
N ILE A 175 1.30 -17.33 13.19
CA ILE A 175 0.99 -18.14 11.99
C ILE A 175 0.88 -19.64 12.34
N SER A 176 1.69 -20.11 13.30
CA SER A 176 1.74 -21.53 13.70
C SER A 176 0.44 -22.02 14.32
N ASP A 177 -0.21 -21.19 15.15
CA ASP A 177 -1.45 -21.55 15.83
C ASP A 177 -2.62 -21.60 14.84
N GLU A 178 -2.66 -20.68 13.87
CA GLU A 178 -3.68 -20.69 12.80
C GLU A 178 -3.55 -21.94 11.91
N ILE A 179 -2.33 -22.33 11.53
CA ILE A 179 -2.06 -23.58 10.81
C ILE A 179 -2.55 -24.79 11.62
N PHE A 180 -2.25 -24.82 12.92
CA PHE A 180 -2.65 -25.91 13.79
C PHE A 180 -4.18 -26.04 13.89
N MET A 181 -4.92 -24.93 14.03
CA MET A 181 -6.38 -24.95 14.11
C MET A 181 -7.03 -25.49 12.82
N ILE A 182 -6.54 -25.05 11.65
CA ILE A 182 -7.09 -25.47 10.35
C ILE A 182 -6.84 -26.97 10.10
N THR A 183 -5.62 -27.44 10.37
CA THR A 183 -5.26 -28.85 10.17
C THR A 183 -5.97 -29.78 11.16
N LYS A 184 -6.18 -29.34 12.42
CA LYS A 184 -6.90 -30.10 13.44
C LYS A 184 -8.39 -30.22 13.16
N SER A 185 -9.05 -29.15 12.70
CA SER A 185 -10.47 -29.16 12.34
C SER A 185 -10.78 -30.26 11.31
N LYS A 186 -9.93 -30.39 10.29
CA LYS A 186 -10.08 -31.41 9.24
C LYS A 186 -9.79 -32.84 9.73
N TYR A 187 -8.84 -33.01 10.64
CA TYR A 187 -8.53 -34.32 11.22
C TYR A 187 -9.69 -34.87 12.07
N LEU A 188 -10.46 -33.99 12.72
CA LEU A 188 -11.61 -34.36 13.55
C LEU A 188 -12.87 -34.64 12.71
N SER A 189 -13.07 -33.94 11.59
CA SER A 189 -14.22 -34.15 10.69
C SER A 189 -14.08 -35.36 9.76
N GLY A 190 -12.87 -35.88 9.55
CA GLY A 190 -12.62 -37.10 8.76
C GLY A 190 -12.67 -38.43 9.54
N ASN A 191 -12.84 -38.38 10.87
CA ASN A 191 -12.88 -39.56 11.77
C ASN A 191 -14.27 -39.78 12.41
N SER A 192 -15.32 -39.15 11.88
CA SER A 192 -16.72 -39.29 12.34
C SER A 192 -17.56 -40.05 11.33
#